data_AF-A0A096LSN5-F1
#
_entry.id   AF-A0A096LSN5-F1
#
_cell.length_a   1.000
_cell.length_b   1.000
_cell.length_c   1.000
_cell.angle_alpha   90.00
_cell.angle_beta   90.00
_cell.angle_gamma   90.00
#
_symmetry.space_group_name_H-M   'P 1'
#
loop_
_entity.id
_entity.type
_entity.pdbx_description
1 polymer ?
#
loop_
_entity_poly.entity_id
_entity_poly.type
_entity_poly.pdbx_seq_one_letter_code
_entity_poly.pdbx_strand_id
1 'polypeptide(L)'
;MMMFAPVVSTCGDQPPASCWFSQVCNIGCVLALIFETLRFRRLKDCPKCSSRLNIASFSLGIISSVGLSITGNFQVSSIKSVHYIGAFLGFAGGLAYLWIQLLLISNRILKYCGYALCSVCTVLLCCLVGFHHARRYHAAAICEWTLATLFFLLYPLFVFEFADIKCKLTIKSSGCGQHGSTEPQYQPGDS
;
A
#
# COMPACT_ATOMS: atom_id res chain seq x y z
N MET A 1 -18.99 30.78 13.73
CA MET A 1 -17.69 30.74 13.03
C MET A 1 -17.29 29.27 12.93
N MET A 2 -17.60 28.60 11.81
CA MET A 2 -17.18 27.21 11.60
C MET A 2 -15.73 27.22 11.14
N MET A 3 -14.83 26.79 12.04
CA MET A 3 -13.41 26.61 11.75
C MET A 3 -13.25 25.34 10.92
N PHE A 4 -13.29 25.47 9.60
CA PHE A 4 -13.00 24.35 8.70
C PHE A 4 -11.48 24.13 8.63
N ALA A 5 -11.04 22.87 8.75
CA ALA A 5 -9.63 22.51 8.66
C ALA A 5 -9.04 22.90 7.29
N PRO A 6 -7.89 23.59 7.25
CA PRO A 6 -7.23 23.91 6.00
C PRO A 6 -6.64 22.61 5.40
N VAL A 7 -6.30 22.63 4.11
CA VAL A 7 -5.73 21.49 3.35
C VAL A 7 -4.60 20.80 4.17
N VAL A 8 -4.44 19.46 4.08
CA VAL A 8 -3.45 18.71 4.89
C VAL A 8 -2.07 19.35 4.78
N SER A 9 -1.64 19.63 3.54
CA SER A 9 -0.34 20.26 3.34
C SER A 9 -0.25 21.66 3.93
N THR A 10 -1.34 22.43 4.02
CA THR A 10 -1.31 23.76 4.65
C THR A 10 -1.21 23.68 6.18
N CYS A 11 -1.73 22.62 6.81
CA CYS A 11 -1.48 22.36 8.23
C CYS A 11 -0.02 21.99 8.50
N GLY A 12 0.63 21.29 7.56
CA GLY A 12 2.03 20.90 7.60
C GLY A 12 2.98 21.86 6.86
N ASP A 13 2.61 23.14 6.69
CA ASP A 13 3.37 24.04 5.81
C ASP A 13 4.48 24.80 6.55
N GLN A 14 4.27 25.10 7.83
CA GLN A 14 5.20 25.88 8.65
C GLN A 14 5.79 25.04 9.80
N PRO A 15 7.05 25.26 10.20
CA PRO A 15 7.62 24.64 11.39
C PRO A 15 6.83 25.01 12.66
N PRO A 16 6.66 24.10 13.63
CA PRO A 16 7.22 22.74 13.67
C PRO A 16 6.38 21.68 12.94
N ALA A 17 5.15 22.01 12.51
CA ALA A 17 4.22 21.06 11.91
C ALA A 17 4.73 20.47 10.58
N SER A 18 5.42 21.27 9.78
CA SER A 18 6.03 20.81 8.52
C SER A 18 7.11 19.76 8.70
N CYS A 19 7.89 19.85 9.79
CA CYS A 19 8.88 18.83 10.13
C CYS A 19 8.20 17.50 10.43
N TRP A 20 7.12 17.52 11.22
CA TRP A 20 6.37 16.29 11.53
C TRP A 20 5.72 15.69 10.29
N PHE A 21 5.10 16.52 9.45
CA PHE A 21 4.50 16.09 8.19
C PHE A 21 5.53 15.44 7.26
N SER A 22 6.70 16.05 7.11
CA SER A 22 7.82 15.50 6.34
C SER A 22 8.26 14.14 6.90
N GLN A 23 8.43 14.02 8.21
CA GLN A 23 8.83 12.75 8.84
C GLN A 23 7.80 11.65 8.60
N VAL A 24 6.52 11.93 8.79
CA VAL A 24 5.44 10.96 8.54
C VAL A 24 5.42 10.52 7.08
N CYS A 25 5.55 11.45 6.12
CA CYS A 25 5.58 11.13 4.70
C CYS A 25 6.82 10.31 4.32
N ASN A 26 8.00 10.65 4.83
CA ASN A 26 9.24 9.93 4.56
C ASN A 26 9.23 8.51 5.16
N ILE A 27 8.73 8.34 6.38
CA ILE A 27 8.51 7.03 6.99
C ILE A 27 7.51 6.22 6.15
N GLY A 28 6.40 6.84 5.74
CA GLY A 28 5.40 6.22 4.87
C GLY A 28 6.00 5.75 3.54
N CYS A 29 6.86 6.56 2.92
CA CYS A 29 7.58 6.24 1.69
C CYS A 29 8.46 4.99 1.86
N VAL A 30 9.28 4.94 2.91
CA VAL A 30 10.15 3.77 3.17
C VAL A 30 9.33 2.52 3.41
N LEU A 31 8.27 2.61 4.21
CA LEU A 31 7.37 1.49 4.47
C LEU A 31 6.70 1.00 3.19
N ALA A 32 6.15 1.91 2.37
CA ALA A 32 5.54 1.59 1.09
C ALA A 32 6.52 0.84 0.16
N LEU A 33 7.74 1.33 -0.01
CA LEU A 33 8.78 0.68 -0.82
C LEU A 33 9.12 -0.72 -0.32
N ILE A 34 9.25 -0.91 1.00
CA ILE A 34 9.48 -2.23 1.60
C ILE A 34 8.34 -3.17 1.22
N PHE A 35 7.09 -2.74 1.41
CA PHE A 35 5.91 -3.57 1.14
C PHE A 35 5.75 -3.91 -0.34
N GLU A 36 5.90 -2.94 -1.22
CA GLU A 36 5.83 -3.13 -2.67
C GLU A 36 6.90 -4.10 -3.15
N THR A 37 8.11 -4.01 -2.59
CA THR A 37 9.21 -4.94 -2.90
C THR A 37 8.90 -6.36 -2.42
N LEU A 38 8.40 -6.52 -1.20
CA LEU A 38 7.99 -7.82 -0.67
C LEU A 38 6.87 -8.44 -1.51
N ARG A 39 5.88 -7.62 -1.89
CA ARG A 39 4.74 -8.04 -2.72
C ARG A 39 5.18 -8.44 -4.12
N PHE A 40 6.05 -7.65 -4.75
CA PHE A 40 6.61 -7.93 -6.06
C PHE A 40 7.34 -9.28 -6.09
N ARG A 41 8.20 -9.53 -5.10
CA ARG A 41 8.91 -10.82 -4.95
C ARG A 41 7.93 -11.97 -4.78
N ARG A 42 6.93 -11.81 -3.90
CA ARG A 42 5.93 -12.85 -3.65
C ARG A 42 5.13 -13.23 -4.90
N LEU A 43 4.76 -12.24 -5.71
CA LEU A 43 4.03 -12.45 -6.95
C LEU A 43 4.92 -13.00 -8.08
N LYS A 44 6.23 -12.71 -8.06
CA LYS A 44 7.20 -13.29 -8.99
C LYS A 44 7.33 -14.80 -8.80
N ASP A 45 7.23 -15.26 -7.56
CA ASP A 45 7.29 -16.69 -7.21
C ASP A 45 5.94 -17.42 -7.39
N CYS A 46 4.88 -16.71 -7.81
CA CYS A 46 3.55 -17.27 -8.05
C CYS A 46 3.41 -17.70 -9.53
N PRO A 47 3.33 -19.01 -9.85
CA PRO A 47 3.30 -19.47 -11.24
C PRO A 47 2.06 -19.04 -12.04
N LYS A 48 0.96 -18.73 -11.34
CA LYS A 48 -0.33 -18.33 -11.95
C LYS A 48 -0.49 -16.82 -12.08
N CYS A 49 0.46 -16.03 -11.60
CA CYS A 49 0.36 -14.58 -11.53
C CYS A 49 0.96 -13.92 -12.77
N SER A 50 0.33 -12.87 -13.30
CA SER A 50 0.82 -12.17 -14.48
C SER A 50 2.09 -11.36 -14.15
N SER A 51 3.22 -11.75 -14.73
CA SER A 51 4.50 -11.05 -14.58
C SER A 51 4.43 -9.59 -15.03
N ARG A 52 3.71 -9.30 -16.12
CA ARG A 52 3.52 -7.94 -16.64
C ARG A 52 2.77 -7.05 -15.66
N LEU A 53 1.67 -7.53 -15.08
CA LEU A 53 0.90 -6.78 -14.08
C LEU A 53 1.70 -6.58 -12.79
N ASN A 54 2.49 -7.58 -12.40
CA ASN A 54 3.37 -7.47 -11.23
C ASN A 54 4.41 -6.35 -11.42
N ILE A 55 5.12 -6.34 -12.55
CA ILE A 55 6.10 -5.27 -12.87
C ILE A 55 5.41 -3.91 -12.94
N ALA A 56 4.28 -3.80 -13.65
CA ALA A 56 3.54 -2.54 -13.77
C ALA A 56 3.11 -2.00 -12.40
N SER A 57 2.57 -2.87 -11.53
CA SER A 57 2.19 -2.48 -10.17
C SER A 57 3.39 -2.01 -9.36
N PHE A 58 4.52 -2.72 -9.42
CA PHE A 58 5.73 -2.35 -8.70
C PHE A 58 6.28 -0.99 -9.15
N SER A 59 6.31 -0.73 -10.46
CA SER A 59 6.69 0.59 -10.99
C SER A 59 5.78 1.71 -10.49
N LEU A 60 4.47 1.49 -10.46
CA LEU A 60 3.50 2.47 -9.94
C LEU A 60 3.67 2.72 -8.43
N GLY A 61 3.98 1.68 -7.67
CA GLY A 61 4.31 1.79 -6.24
C GLY A 61 5.56 2.66 -6.00
N ILE A 62 6.63 2.44 -6.77
CA ILE A 62 7.83 3.28 -6.70
C ILE A 62 7.49 4.75 -7.02
N ILE A 63 6.72 5.00 -8.10
CA ILE A 63 6.29 6.35 -8.48
C ILE A 63 5.49 7.00 -7.34
N SER A 64 4.59 6.25 -6.71
CA SER A 64 3.81 6.68 -5.55
C SER A 64 4.71 7.09 -4.38
N SER A 65 5.67 6.23 -4.02
CA SER A 65 6.61 6.46 -2.92
C SER A 65 7.48 7.70 -3.16
N VAL A 66 7.97 7.90 -4.40
CA VAL A 66 8.68 9.12 -4.80
C VAL A 66 7.77 10.34 -4.66
N GLY A 67 6.53 10.25 -5.11
CA GLY A 67 5.53 11.31 -4.95
C GLY A 67 5.31 11.70 -3.49
N LEU A 68 5.19 10.72 -2.59
CA LEU A 68 5.04 10.96 -1.15
C LEU A 68 6.27 11.66 -0.54
N SER A 69 7.48 11.24 -0.92
CA SER A 69 8.71 11.91 -0.49
C SER A 69 8.78 13.36 -0.98
N ILE A 70 8.44 13.62 -2.24
CA ILE A 70 8.37 15.00 -2.77
C ILE A 70 7.35 15.82 -1.97
N THR A 71 6.13 15.31 -1.80
CA THR A 71 5.05 15.98 -1.07
C THR A 71 5.46 16.34 0.36
N GLY A 72 6.14 15.43 1.06
CA GLY A 72 6.58 15.62 2.43
C GLY A 72 7.70 16.64 2.60
N ASN A 73 8.57 16.81 1.60
CA ASN A 73 9.76 17.65 1.71
C ASN A 73 9.64 19.01 1.01
N PHE A 74 8.73 19.16 0.05
CA PHE A 74 8.47 20.42 -0.64
C PHE A 74 7.14 20.99 -0.17
N GLN A 75 7.17 21.98 0.72
CA GLN A 75 5.96 22.62 1.26
C GLN A 75 5.23 23.45 0.19
N VAL A 76 3.91 23.61 0.35
CA VAL A 76 3.06 24.34 -0.59
C VAL A 76 3.43 25.82 -0.67
N SER A 77 3.82 26.45 0.44
CA SER A 77 4.27 27.84 0.46
C SER A 77 5.62 28.06 -0.19
N SER A 78 6.52 27.07 -0.14
CA SER A 78 7.85 27.14 -0.72
C SER A 78 7.81 26.95 -2.25
N ILE A 79 7.35 25.79 -2.71
CA ILE A 79 7.33 25.44 -4.15
C ILE A 79 6.04 24.65 -4.46
N LYS A 80 4.93 25.40 -4.55
CA LYS A 80 3.58 24.89 -4.82
C LYS A 80 3.50 23.88 -5.97
N SER A 81 4.16 24.18 -7.09
CA SER A 81 4.12 23.34 -8.29
C SER A 81 4.69 21.94 -8.03
N VAL A 82 5.85 21.87 -7.36
CA VAL A 82 6.53 20.60 -7.05
C VAL A 82 5.74 19.82 -6.02
N HIS A 83 5.19 20.49 -5.01
CA HIS A 83 4.34 19.85 -4.01
C HIS A 83 3.16 19.12 -4.66
N TYR A 84 2.39 19.80 -5.52
CA TYR A 84 1.22 19.18 -6.13
C TYR A 84 1.56 18.10 -7.16
N ILE A 85 2.70 18.21 -7.86
CA ILE A 85 3.21 17.10 -8.68
C ILE A 85 3.49 15.89 -7.78
N GLY A 86 4.16 16.08 -6.65
CA GLY A 86 4.38 15.04 -5.65
C GLY A 86 3.07 14.41 -5.17
N ALA A 87 2.09 15.24 -4.79
CA ALA A 87 0.82 14.78 -4.24
C ALA A 87 0.03 13.98 -5.29
N PHE A 88 0.03 14.44 -6.54
CA PHE A 88 -0.57 13.71 -7.66
C PHE A 88 0.11 12.36 -7.88
N LEU A 89 1.45 12.32 -7.94
CA LEU A 89 2.19 11.07 -8.12
C LEU A 89 1.94 10.09 -6.96
N GLY A 90 1.90 10.58 -5.72
CA GLY A 90 1.60 9.79 -4.53
C GLY A 90 0.19 9.20 -4.56
N PHE A 91 -0.84 10.04 -4.73
CA PHE A 91 -2.22 9.57 -4.70
C PHE A 91 -2.62 8.79 -5.95
N ALA A 92 -2.38 9.32 -7.15
CA ALA A 92 -2.79 8.65 -8.37
C ALA A 92 -1.95 7.38 -8.64
N GLY A 93 -0.63 7.44 -8.41
CA GLY A 93 0.26 6.30 -8.53
C GLY A 93 -0.09 5.19 -7.55
N GLY A 94 -0.29 5.54 -6.27
CA GLY A 94 -0.66 4.56 -5.23
C GLY A 94 -2.05 3.97 -5.48
N LEU A 95 -3.02 4.76 -5.95
CA LEU A 95 -4.35 4.25 -6.31
C LEU A 95 -4.28 3.26 -7.47
N ALA A 96 -3.51 3.59 -8.51
CA ALA A 96 -3.30 2.70 -9.66
C ALA A 96 -2.59 1.39 -9.24
N TYR A 97 -1.60 1.48 -8.34
CA TYR A 97 -0.99 0.31 -7.72
C TYR A 97 -2.04 -0.58 -7.03
N LEU A 98 -2.88 0.00 -6.16
CA LEU A 98 -3.91 -0.75 -5.42
C LEU A 98 -4.93 -1.43 -6.35
N TRP A 99 -5.37 -0.75 -7.41
CA TRP A 99 -6.25 -1.34 -8.42
C TRP A 99 -5.64 -2.57 -9.10
N ILE A 100 -4.36 -2.52 -9.49
CA ILE A 100 -3.69 -3.67 -10.07
C ILE A 100 -3.51 -4.79 -9.03
N GLN A 101 -3.19 -4.45 -7.78
CA GLN A 101 -3.08 -5.44 -6.70
C GLN A 101 -4.39 -6.20 -6.45
N LEU A 102 -5.55 -5.54 -6.58
CA LEU A 102 -6.86 -6.19 -6.48
C LEU A 102 -7.12 -7.22 -7.58
N LEU A 103 -6.59 -7.01 -8.78
CA LEU A 103 -6.67 -7.99 -9.86
C LEU A 103 -5.86 -9.25 -9.52
N LEU A 104 -4.77 -9.09 -8.77
CA LEU A 104 -3.83 -10.16 -8.40
C LEU A 104 -4.19 -10.87 -7.08
N ILE A 105 -5.12 -10.34 -6.29
CA ILE A 105 -5.62 -10.98 -5.07
C ILE A 105 -6.64 -12.07 -5.40
N SER A 106 -6.46 -13.23 -4.77
CA SER A 106 -7.35 -14.39 -4.91
C SER A 106 -8.43 -14.45 -3.82
N ASN A 107 -8.24 -13.83 -2.66
CA ASN A 107 -9.22 -13.83 -1.57
C ASN A 107 -10.43 -12.98 -1.94
N ARG A 108 -11.61 -13.61 -2.08
CA ARG A 108 -12.83 -12.93 -2.52
C ARG A 108 -13.31 -11.84 -1.56
N ILE A 109 -13.28 -12.08 -0.25
CA ILE A 109 -13.78 -11.10 0.74
C ILE A 109 -12.92 -9.84 0.67
N LEU A 110 -11.61 -10.02 0.75
CA LEU A 110 -10.68 -8.89 0.69
C LEU A 110 -10.76 -8.16 -0.65
N LYS A 111 -10.95 -8.90 -1.75
CA LYS A 111 -11.13 -8.32 -3.08
C LYS A 111 -12.37 -7.43 -3.15
N TYR A 112 -13.51 -7.84 -2.60
CA TYR A 112 -14.71 -6.99 -2.54
C TYR A 112 -14.53 -5.77 -1.64
N CYS A 113 -13.98 -5.95 -0.42
CA CYS A 113 -13.69 -4.83 0.48
C CYS A 113 -12.74 -3.83 -0.17
N GLY A 114 -11.68 -4.34 -0.81
CA GLY A 114 -10.70 -3.51 -1.48
C GLY A 114 -11.25 -2.83 -2.73
N TYR A 115 -12.13 -3.48 -3.51
CA TYR A 115 -12.85 -2.81 -4.61
C TYR A 115 -13.70 -1.66 -4.11
N ALA A 116 -14.48 -1.85 -3.05
CA ALA A 116 -15.28 -0.78 -2.46
C ALA A 116 -14.38 0.39 -2.04
N LEU A 117 -13.30 0.09 -1.32
CA LEU A 117 -12.42 1.11 -0.77
C LEU A 117 -11.59 1.85 -1.84
N CYS A 118 -11.09 1.14 -2.86
CA CYS A 118 -10.41 1.76 -4.01
C CYS A 118 -11.40 2.60 -4.85
N SER A 119 -12.65 2.18 -4.97
CA SER A 119 -13.69 2.97 -5.64
C SER A 119 -13.97 4.27 -4.89
N VAL A 120 -14.11 4.22 -3.56
CA VAL A 120 -14.24 5.44 -2.74
C VAL A 120 -13.03 6.35 -2.92
N CYS A 121 -11.80 5.82 -2.88
CA CYS A 121 -10.59 6.62 -3.09
C CYS A 121 -10.53 7.24 -4.50
N THR A 122 -10.99 6.51 -5.52
CA THR A 122 -11.06 7.01 -6.90
C THR A 122 -12.04 8.17 -7.00
N VAL A 123 -13.24 8.04 -6.42
CA VAL A 123 -14.23 9.11 -6.38
C VAL A 123 -13.70 10.33 -5.63
N LEU A 124 -13.05 10.13 -4.48
CA LEU A 124 -12.46 11.22 -3.70
C LEU A 124 -11.35 11.95 -4.48
N LEU A 125 -10.50 11.23 -5.21
CA LEU A 125 -9.46 11.82 -6.04
C LEU A 125 -10.07 12.63 -7.21
N CYS A 126 -11.09 12.10 -7.88
CA CYS A 126 -11.81 12.82 -8.93
C CYS A 126 -12.51 14.08 -8.37
N CYS A 127 -13.17 13.97 -7.21
CA CYS A 127 -13.80 15.10 -6.53
C CYS A 127 -12.77 16.15 -6.12
N LEU A 128 -11.61 15.76 -5.61
CA LEU A 128 -10.52 16.66 -5.26
C LEU A 128 -10.07 17.48 -6.47
N VAL A 129 -9.81 16.82 -7.59
CA VAL A 129 -9.41 17.48 -8.85
C VAL A 129 -10.53 18.42 -9.33
N GLY A 130 -11.78 17.94 -9.36
CA GLY A 130 -12.94 18.73 -9.79
C GLY A 130 -13.19 19.97 -8.92
N PHE A 131 -13.14 19.83 -7.59
CA PHE A 131 -13.30 20.95 -6.66
C PHE A 131 -12.13 21.93 -6.73
N HIS A 132 -10.91 21.46 -6.97
CA HIS A 132 -9.77 22.32 -7.19
C HIS A 132 -9.95 23.17 -8.46
N HIS A 133 -10.40 22.57 -9.58
CA HIS A 133 -10.73 23.31 -10.80
C HIS A 133 -11.89 24.30 -10.61
N ALA A 134 -12.92 23.91 -9.87
CA ALA A 134 -14.05 24.77 -9.53
C ALA A 134 -13.73 25.84 -8.46
N ARG A 135 -12.47 25.96 -8.02
CA ARG A 135 -12.01 26.85 -6.95
C ARG A 135 -12.76 26.69 -5.62
N ARG A 136 -13.31 25.50 -5.36
CA ARG A 136 -13.97 25.12 -4.11
C ARG A 136 -12.95 24.53 -3.13
N TYR A 137 -12.04 25.36 -2.66
CA TYR A 137 -10.88 24.92 -1.86
C TYR A 137 -11.27 24.20 -0.55
N HIS A 138 -12.38 24.59 0.08
CA HIS A 138 -12.86 23.91 1.29
C HIS A 138 -13.27 22.46 1.03
N ALA A 139 -14.02 22.22 -0.05
CA ALA A 139 -14.43 20.87 -0.42
C ALA A 139 -13.23 20.03 -0.86
N ALA A 140 -12.29 20.63 -1.60
CA ALA A 140 -11.04 19.98 -1.98
C ALA A 140 -10.20 19.58 -0.75
N ALA A 141 -10.12 20.44 0.27
CA ALA A 141 -9.43 20.13 1.52
C ALA A 141 -10.02 18.91 2.22
N ILE A 142 -11.36 18.83 2.34
CA ILE A 142 -12.03 17.67 2.95
C ILE A 142 -11.72 16.39 2.16
N CYS A 143 -11.77 16.45 0.83
CA CYS A 143 -11.40 15.30 -0.02
C CYS A 143 -9.93 14.90 0.20
N GLU A 144 -9.02 15.85 0.33
CA GLU A 144 -7.59 15.58 0.53
C GLU A 144 -7.33 14.90 1.87
N TRP A 145 -7.88 15.45 2.95
CA TRP A 145 -7.79 14.86 4.28
C TRP A 145 -8.33 13.44 4.30
N THR A 146 -9.54 13.24 3.77
CA THR A 146 -10.18 11.93 3.73
C THR A 146 -9.34 10.96 2.89
N LEU A 147 -8.86 11.37 1.72
CA LEU A 147 -8.05 10.53 0.84
C LEU A 147 -6.72 10.14 1.49
N ALA A 148 -6.02 11.10 2.11
CA ALA A 148 -4.77 10.85 2.82
C ALA A 148 -4.96 9.86 3.96
N THR A 149 -5.96 10.08 4.82
CA THR A 149 -6.28 9.16 5.92
C THR A 149 -6.62 7.76 5.42
N LEU A 150 -7.44 7.66 4.36
CA LEU A 150 -7.78 6.37 3.76
C LEU A 150 -6.56 5.65 3.21
N PHE A 151 -5.62 6.35 2.55
CA PHE A 151 -4.38 5.75 2.06
C PHE A 151 -3.50 5.20 3.18
N PHE A 152 -3.36 5.95 4.28
CA PHE A 152 -2.62 5.50 5.46
C PHE A 152 -3.26 4.27 6.13
N LEU A 153 -4.58 4.08 6.01
CA LEU A 153 -5.28 2.90 6.52
C LEU A 153 -5.29 1.71 5.53
N LEU A 154 -5.38 2.02 4.24
CA LEU A 154 -5.40 1.06 3.13
C LEU A 154 -4.08 0.31 2.99
N TYR A 155 -2.95 1.02 2.98
CA TYR A 155 -1.64 0.40 2.80
C TYR A 155 -1.40 -0.71 3.84
N PRO A 156 -1.59 -0.48 5.15
CA PRO A 156 -1.50 -1.53 6.17
C PRO A 156 -2.52 -2.66 5.99
N LEU A 157 -3.75 -2.37 5.58
CA LEU A 157 -4.79 -3.39 5.38
C LEU A 157 -4.37 -4.42 4.32
N PHE A 158 -3.77 -3.96 3.22
CA PHE A 158 -3.20 -4.85 2.20
C PHE A 158 -1.92 -5.55 2.67
N VAL A 159 -1.16 -4.94 3.57
CA VAL A 159 0.05 -5.54 4.16
C VAL A 159 -0.27 -6.71 5.09
N PHE A 160 -1.26 -6.57 5.95
CA PHE A 160 -1.60 -7.59 6.94
C PHE A 160 -2.18 -8.87 6.32
N GLU A 161 -2.69 -8.82 5.09
CA GLU A 161 -3.02 -10.02 4.31
C GLU A 161 -1.81 -10.97 4.19
N PHE A 162 -0.58 -10.46 4.12
CA PHE A 162 0.63 -11.27 3.96
C PHE A 162 1.22 -11.81 5.25
N ALA A 163 0.95 -11.15 6.38
CA ALA A 163 1.45 -11.59 7.68
C ALA A 163 0.81 -12.93 8.08
N ASP A 164 -0.49 -13.08 7.84
CA ASP A 164 -1.25 -14.26 8.27
C ASP A 164 -0.94 -15.52 7.43
N ILE A 165 -0.48 -15.34 6.18
CA ILE A 165 -0.10 -16.46 5.30
C ILE A 165 1.26 -17.07 5.69
N LYS A 166 2.18 -16.30 6.30
CA LYS A 166 3.47 -16.82 6.77
C LYS A 166 3.33 -17.75 7.98
N CYS A 167 2.39 -17.50 8.89
CA CYS A 167 2.13 -18.40 10.03
C CYS A 167 1.67 -19.81 9.59
N LYS A 168 0.99 -19.93 8.45
CA LYS A 168 0.58 -21.23 7.89
C LYS A 168 1.73 -22.03 7.25
N LEU A 169 2.79 -21.39 6.81
CA LEU A 169 3.93 -22.06 6.16
C LEU A 169 4.99 -22.52 7.16
N THR A 170 5.19 -21.81 8.27
CA THR A 170 6.13 -22.23 9.32
C THR A 170 5.64 -23.49 10.04
N ILE A 171 4.33 -23.66 10.23
CA ILE A 171 3.77 -24.85 10.89
C ILE A 171 3.85 -26.10 9.97
N LYS A 172 3.82 -25.93 8.64
CA LYS A 172 3.86 -27.06 7.71
C LYS A 172 5.28 -27.58 7.43
N SER A 173 6.32 -26.83 7.80
CA SER A 173 7.72 -27.24 7.64
C SER A 173 8.25 -28.11 8.79
N SER A 174 7.51 -28.25 9.89
CA SER A 174 7.95 -29.05 11.05
C SER A 174 7.28 -30.44 11.14
N GLY A 175 6.57 -30.87 10.08
CA GLY A 175 5.76 -32.10 10.08
C GLY A 175 6.16 -33.18 9.09
N CYS A 176 7.34 -33.10 8.45
CA CYS A 176 7.79 -34.17 7.56
C CYS A 176 9.29 -34.39 7.70
N GLY A 177 9.66 -35.31 8.59
CA GLY A 177 11.03 -35.81 8.71
C GLY A 177 11.27 -36.56 10.01
N GLN A 178 11.20 -37.89 9.94
CA GLN A 178 11.78 -38.95 10.79
C GLN A 178 10.72 -40.01 11.12
N HIS A 179 10.93 -41.32 10.99
CA HIS A 179 12.05 -42.12 10.48
C HIS A 179 11.46 -43.54 10.34
N GLY A 180 11.42 -44.13 9.15
CA GLY A 180 11.03 -45.54 9.00
C GLY A 180 12.17 -46.43 9.48
N SER A 181 12.12 -46.89 10.72
CA SER A 181 12.98 -47.96 11.23
C SER A 181 12.34 -49.31 10.90
N THR A 182 12.82 -49.97 9.84
CA THR A 182 12.56 -51.39 9.59
C THR A 182 13.32 -52.22 10.63
N GLU A 183 12.59 -52.90 11.51
CA GLU A 183 13.12 -53.95 12.38
C GLU A 183 13.65 -55.14 11.56
N PRO A 184 14.76 -55.79 11.96
CA PRO A 184 15.17 -57.06 11.38
C PRO A 184 14.28 -58.20 11.88
N GLN A 185 13.61 -58.91 10.96
CA GLN A 185 12.89 -60.15 11.26
C GLN A 185 13.86 -61.30 11.56
N TYR A 186 13.65 -61.94 12.71
CA TYR A 186 14.27 -63.22 13.09
C TYR A 186 13.55 -64.39 12.40
N GLN A 187 14.27 -65.23 11.67
CA GLN A 187 13.78 -66.53 11.20
C GLN A 187 14.29 -67.65 12.11
N PRO A 188 13.41 -68.53 12.64
CA PRO A 188 13.84 -69.77 13.28
C PRO A 188 14.22 -70.80 12.20
N GLY A 189 15.39 -71.41 12.35
CA GLY A 189 15.81 -72.52 11.51
C GLY A 189 15.12 -73.81 11.92
N ASP A 190 14.45 -74.44 10.97
CA ASP A 190 13.92 -75.80 11.09
C ASP A 190 14.95 -76.81 10.56
N SER A 191 15.14 -77.89 11.33
CA SER A 191 15.86 -79.17 11.05
C SER A 191 17.34 -79.23 11.37
#